data_AF-A0A3S3U5V7-F1
#
_entry.id   AF-A0A3S3U5V7-F1
#
_cell.length_a   1.000
_cell.length_b   1.000
_cell.length_c   1.000
_cell.angle_alpha   90.00
_cell.angle_beta   90.00
_cell.angle_gamma   90.00
#
_symmetry.space_group_name_H-M   'P 1'
#
loop_
_entity.id
_entity.type
_entity.pdbx_description
1 polymer ?
#
loop_
_entity_poly.entity_id
_entity_poly.type
_entity_poly.pdbx_seq_one_letter_code
_entity_poly.pdbx_strand_id
1 'polypeptide(L)'
;VVEMEAGFILYSSDFEAGKSLKVTPDIYLSREAKLLEKISKGEGPKDYMFLLGYAGWGPGQLETELMDNSWLTVPGDMHVLFNTPDELKWKQAARRYGINISIFSSIVGNA
;
A
#
# COMPACT_ATOMS: atom_id res chain seq x y z
N VAL A 1 -16.17 2.40 -2.15
CA VAL A 1 -16.51 0.97 -2.39
C VAL A 1 -15.38 0.13 -1.85
N VAL A 2 -15.68 -0.86 -1.00
CA VAL A 2 -14.70 -1.86 -0.56
C VAL A 2 -15.07 -3.16 -1.27
N GLU A 3 -14.12 -3.73 -2.01
CA GLU A 3 -14.26 -5.05 -2.60
C GLU A 3 -13.32 -5.98 -1.83
N MET A 4 -13.86 -6.99 -1.15
CA MET A 4 -13.09 -7.84 -0.23
C MET A 4 -12.48 -9.07 -0.91
N GLU A 5 -12.91 -9.42 -2.12
CA GLU A 5 -12.51 -10.68 -2.77
C GLU A 5 -11.41 -10.49 -3.84
N ALA A 6 -11.07 -9.24 -4.15
CA ALA A 6 -10.06 -8.94 -5.16
C ALA A 6 -8.66 -9.22 -4.61
N GLY A 7 -8.02 -10.31 -5.05
CA GLY A 7 -6.63 -10.60 -4.74
C GLY A 7 -5.66 -9.78 -5.61
N PHE A 8 -4.62 -9.23 -5.00
CA PHE A 8 -3.55 -8.52 -5.68
C PHE A 8 -2.18 -8.93 -5.17
N ILE A 9 -1.19 -8.76 -6.03
CA ILE A 9 0.23 -8.91 -5.72
C ILE A 9 0.89 -7.57 -6.03
N LEU A 10 1.40 -6.91 -5.00
CA LEU A 10 2.27 -5.74 -5.13
C LEU A 10 3.72 -6.23 -5.11
N TYR A 11 4.57 -5.79 -6.03
CA TYR A 11 5.94 -6.27 -6.13
C TYR A 11 6.91 -5.25 -6.72
N SER A 12 8.20 -5.47 -6.48
CA SER A 12 9.29 -4.62 -6.95
C SER A 12 9.56 -4.74 -8.46
N SER A 13 10.10 -3.67 -9.05
CA SER A 13 10.35 -3.53 -10.49
C SER A 13 11.48 -4.41 -11.05
N ASP A 14 12.19 -5.17 -10.20
CA ASP A 14 13.23 -6.12 -10.60
C ASP A 14 12.67 -7.38 -11.29
N PHE A 15 11.34 -7.51 -11.35
CA PHE A 15 10.65 -8.62 -11.96
C PHE A 15 9.65 -8.14 -13.01
N GLU A 16 9.69 -8.75 -14.20
CA GLU A 16 8.70 -8.52 -15.23
C GLU A 16 7.62 -9.61 -15.18
N ALA A 17 6.43 -9.25 -14.70
CA ALA A 17 5.24 -10.09 -14.82
C ALA A 17 4.54 -9.81 -16.15
N GLY A 18 3.54 -10.64 -16.49
CA GLY A 18 2.69 -10.41 -17.66
C GLY A 18 1.83 -9.14 -17.52
N LYS A 19 0.53 -9.31 -17.31
CA LYS A 19 -0.39 -8.19 -17.05
C LYS A 19 -0.12 -7.61 -15.67
N SER A 20 0.46 -6.43 -15.68
CA SER A 20 0.72 -5.64 -14.49
C SER A 20 0.42 -4.17 -14.74
N LEU A 21 0.06 -3.48 -13.66
CA LEU A 21 -0.07 -2.04 -13.61
C LEU A 21 1.20 -1.48 -12.97
N LYS A 22 1.84 -0.54 -13.65
CA LYS A 22 2.95 0.23 -13.07
C LYS A 22 2.38 1.28 -12.12
N VAL A 23 2.65 1.16 -10.83
CA VAL A 23 2.20 2.10 -9.79
C VAL A 23 3.21 3.23 -9.64
N THR A 24 4.49 2.88 -9.56
CA THR A 24 5.64 3.80 -9.55
C THR A 24 6.75 3.23 -10.44
N PRO A 25 7.87 3.93 -10.68
CA PRO A 25 9.04 3.34 -11.33
C PRO A 25 9.53 2.04 -10.70
N ASP A 26 9.34 1.90 -9.38
CA ASP A 26 9.91 0.81 -8.59
C ASP A 26 8.88 -0.24 -8.13
N ILE A 27 7.58 0.01 -8.35
CA ILE A 27 6.49 -0.81 -7.82
C ILE A 27 5.46 -1.11 -8.91
N TYR A 28 5.10 -2.39 -9.00
CA TYR A 28 4.09 -2.91 -9.90
C TYR A 28 2.99 -3.65 -9.12
N LEU A 29 1.79 -3.69 -9.70
CA LEU A 29 0.60 -4.35 -9.16
C LEU A 29 0.07 -5.35 -10.19
N SER A 30 -0.16 -6.59 -9.80
CA SER A 30 -0.74 -7.62 -10.68
C SER A 30 -1.84 -8.42 -9.95
N ARG A 31 -2.69 -9.07 -10.74
CA ARG A 31 -3.66 -10.08 -10.28
C ARG A 31 -3.40 -11.46 -10.90
N GLU A 32 -2.27 -11.64 -11.59
CA GLU A 32 -1.99 -12.89 -12.29
C GLU A 32 -1.60 -14.02 -11.34
N ALA A 33 -2.35 -15.12 -11.39
CA ALA A 33 -2.02 -16.36 -10.68
C ALA A 33 -0.65 -16.94 -11.10
N LYS A 34 -0.19 -16.67 -12.33
CA LYS A 34 1.15 -17.09 -12.80
C LYS A 34 2.28 -16.46 -12.00
N LEU A 35 2.10 -15.23 -11.51
CA LEU A 35 3.08 -14.59 -10.63
C LEU A 35 3.19 -15.33 -9.30
N LEU A 36 2.06 -15.78 -8.74
CA LEU A 36 2.04 -16.61 -7.53
C LEU A 36 2.80 -17.94 -7.73
N GLU A 37 2.63 -18.59 -8.88
CA GLU A 37 3.37 -19.82 -9.21
C GLU A 37 4.89 -19.59 -9.31
N LYS A 38 5.32 -18.45 -9.84
CA LYS A 38 6.75 -18.12 -9.89
C LYS A 38 7.32 -17.82 -8.51
N ILE A 39 6.56 -17.08 -7.68
CA ILE A 39 6.92 -16.82 -6.28
C ILE A 39 7.07 -18.13 -5.51
N SER A 40 6.15 -19.09 -5.69
CA SER A 40 6.22 -20.38 -4.98
C SER A 40 7.42 -21.25 -5.39
N LYS A 41 7.95 -21.03 -6.59
CA LYS A 41 9.20 -21.67 -7.09
C LYS A 41 10.47 -20.91 -6.70
N GLY A 42 10.36 -19.76 -6.05
CA GLY A 42 11.51 -18.89 -5.75
C GLY A 42 12.04 -18.12 -6.97
N GLU A 43 11.28 -18.06 -8.05
CA GLU A 43 11.61 -17.35 -9.30
C GLU A 43 10.88 -15.99 -9.40
N GLY A 44 10.39 -15.49 -8.27
CA GLY A 44 9.62 -14.24 -8.18
C GLY A 44 10.49 -12.98 -7.98
N PRO A 45 9.84 -11.82 -7.83
CA PRO A 45 10.50 -10.57 -7.41
C PRO A 45 11.19 -10.71 -6.06
N LYS A 46 12.21 -9.87 -5.81
CA LYS A 46 12.86 -9.77 -4.50
C LYS A 46 11.90 -9.36 -3.40
N ASP A 47 11.09 -8.33 -3.65
CA ASP A 47 10.10 -7.82 -2.70
C ASP A 47 8.69 -8.00 -3.25
N TYR A 48 7.80 -8.57 -2.44
CA TYR A 48 6.38 -8.72 -2.78
C TYR A 48 5.48 -8.74 -1.56
N MET A 49 4.21 -8.39 -1.78
CA MET A 49 3.15 -8.45 -0.77
C MET A 49 1.84 -8.92 -1.41
N PHE A 50 1.18 -9.87 -0.75
CA PHE A 50 -0.17 -10.30 -1.10
C PHE A 50 -1.20 -9.45 -0.39
N LEU A 51 -2.16 -8.94 -1.14
CA LEU A 51 -3.22 -8.07 -0.65
C LEU A 51 -4.57 -8.69 -1.03
N LEU A 52 -5.51 -8.65 -0.10
CA LEU A 52 -6.88 -9.07 -0.34
C LEU A 52 -7.81 -7.88 -0.12
N GLY A 53 -8.46 -7.50 -1.21
CA GLY A 53 -9.35 -6.36 -1.30
C GLY A 53 -8.66 -5.01 -1.51
N TYR A 54 -9.47 -3.97 -1.64
CA TYR A 54 -9.02 -2.59 -1.73
C TYR A 54 -10.06 -1.61 -1.20
N ALA A 55 -9.58 -0.45 -0.74
CA ALA A 55 -10.42 0.73 -0.52
C ALA A 55 -10.49 1.52 -1.83
N GLY A 56 -11.71 1.85 -2.25
CA GLY A 56 -11.97 2.71 -3.40
C GLY A 56 -12.79 3.92 -3.01
N TRP A 57 -12.42 5.07 -3.55
CA TRP A 57 -13.13 6.33 -3.39
C TRP A 57 -14.13 6.53 -4.53
N GLY A 58 -15.28 7.13 -4.20
CA GLY A 58 -16.17 7.68 -5.21
C GLY A 58 -15.55 8.92 -5.88
N PRO A 59 -16.13 9.40 -7.01
CA PRO A 59 -15.65 10.60 -7.68
C PRO A 59 -15.59 11.81 -6.72
N GLY A 60 -14.42 12.45 -6.61
CA GLY A 60 -14.22 13.64 -5.76
C GLY A 60 -14.16 13.38 -4.26
N GLN A 61 -14.34 12.13 -3.80
CA GLN A 61 -14.41 11.81 -2.38
C GLN A 61 -13.04 11.98 -1.71
N LEU A 62 -11.97 11.48 -2.33
CA LEU A 62 -10.61 11.56 -1.77
C LEU A 62 -10.18 13.04 -1.63
N GLU A 63 -10.45 13.85 -2.63
CA GLU A 63 -10.13 15.28 -2.64
C GLU A 63 -10.85 16.01 -1.52
N THR A 64 -12.14 15.70 -1.31
CA THR A 64 -12.94 16.27 -0.22
C THR A 64 -12.36 15.87 1.15
N GLU A 65 -12.06 14.59 1.35
CA GLU A 65 -11.49 14.11 2.62
C GLU A 65 -10.10 14.71 2.91
N LEU A 66 -9.30 14.95 1.88
CA LEU A 66 -8.01 15.64 2.00
C LEU A 66 -8.20 17.12 2.39
N MET A 67 -9.18 17.82 1.80
CA MET A 67 -9.51 19.20 2.16
C MET A 67 -10.02 19.32 3.60
N ASP A 68 -10.75 18.31 4.08
CA ASP A 68 -11.26 18.26 5.45
C ASP A 68 -10.19 17.83 6.48
N ASN A 69 -8.92 17.72 6.08
CA ASN A 69 -7.80 17.25 6.92
C ASN A 69 -8.05 15.87 7.56
N SER A 70 -8.88 15.03 6.93
CA SER A 70 -9.19 13.68 7.43
C SER A 70 -8.03 12.70 7.18
N TRP A 71 -7.12 13.03 6.26
CA TRP A 71 -5.96 12.21 5.92
C TRP A 71 -4.65 13.01 6.01
N LEU A 72 -3.62 12.35 6.53
CA LEU A 72 -2.24 12.78 6.38
C LEU A 72 -1.61 11.99 5.24
N THR A 73 -1.01 12.69 4.27
CA THR A 73 -0.36 12.06 3.12
C THR A 73 1.16 12.22 3.19
N VAL A 74 1.86 11.16 2.80
CA VAL A 74 3.31 11.15 2.66
C VAL A 74 3.69 10.40 1.39
N PRO A 75 4.81 10.72 0.73
CA PRO A 75 5.29 9.95 -0.41
C PRO A 75 5.48 8.48 -0.05
N GLY A 76 5.09 7.58 -0.96
CA GLY A 76 5.23 6.14 -0.80
C GLY A 76 6.69 5.71 -0.70
N ASP A 77 6.97 4.76 0.20
CA ASP A 77 8.32 4.31 0.50
C ASP A 77 8.39 2.77 0.50
N MET A 78 9.30 2.21 -0.30
CA MET A 78 9.45 0.76 -0.45
C MET A 78 9.89 0.07 0.84
N HIS A 79 10.72 0.73 1.67
CA HIS A 79 11.15 0.17 2.94
C HIS A 79 9.98 0.08 3.92
N VAL A 80 9.10 1.08 3.93
CA VAL A 80 7.85 1.03 4.70
C VAL A 80 6.92 -0.06 4.15
N LEU A 81 6.79 -0.20 2.84
CA LEU A 81 5.87 -1.17 2.23
C LEU A 81 6.29 -2.63 2.42
N PHE A 82 7.55 -2.97 2.15
CA PHE A 82 8.03 -4.36 2.07
C PHE A 82 8.87 -4.79 3.28
N ASN A 83 9.57 -3.86 3.94
CA ASN A 83 10.59 -4.17 4.94
C ASN A 83 10.20 -3.76 6.37
N THR A 84 8.97 -3.28 6.57
CA THR A 84 8.46 -2.87 7.89
C THR A 84 7.29 -3.77 8.29
N PRO A 85 7.25 -4.32 9.53
CA PRO A 85 6.10 -5.06 10.02
C PRO A 85 4.81 -4.23 9.96
N ASP A 86 3.67 -4.84 9.62
CA ASP A 86 2.40 -4.14 9.35
C ASP A 86 1.98 -3.18 10.47
N GLU A 87 2.09 -3.62 11.73
CA GLU A 87 1.76 -2.84 12.92
C GLU A 87 2.61 -1.57 13.09
N LEU A 88 3.79 -1.54 12.47
CA LEU A 88 4.75 -0.45 12.54
C LEU A 88 4.74 0.44 11.30
N LYS A 89 4.15 0.00 10.18
CA LYS A 89 4.16 0.74 8.90
C LYS A 89 3.69 2.18 9.06
N TRP A 90 2.55 2.39 9.72
CA TRP A 90 1.98 3.72 9.91
C TRP A 90 2.88 4.64 10.77
N LYS A 91 3.47 4.10 11.86
CA LYS A 91 4.40 4.86 12.72
C LYS A 91 5.68 5.21 11.98
N GLN A 92 6.23 4.28 11.21
CA GLN A 92 7.44 4.49 10.44
C GLN A 92 7.23 5.49 9.30
N ALA A 93 6.10 5.39 8.60
CA ALA A 93 5.69 6.35 7.58
C ALA A 93 5.63 7.77 8.15
N ALA A 94 4.92 7.96 9.27
CA ALA A 94 4.79 9.28 9.91
C ALA A 94 6.15 9.82 10.40
N ARG A 95 6.92 8.99 11.14
CA ARG A 95 8.22 9.38 11.71
C ARG A 95 9.23 9.80 10.65
N ARG A 96 9.23 9.14 9.49
CA ARG A 96 10.15 9.45 8.39
C ARG A 96 10.02 10.88 7.88
N TYR A 97 8.83 11.48 7.99
CA TYR A 97 8.56 12.85 7.60
C TYR A 97 8.46 13.81 8.79
N GLY A 98 8.98 13.42 9.96
CA GLY A 98 9.00 14.25 11.17
C GLY A 98 7.62 14.41 11.82
N ILE A 99 6.61 13.65 11.40
CA ILE A 99 5.27 13.71 11.96
C ILE A 99 5.27 12.93 13.27
N ASN A 100 5.20 13.64 14.39
CA ASN A 100 5.07 13.00 15.69
C ASN A 100 3.62 12.60 15.94
N ILE A 101 3.32 11.34 15.66
CA ILE A 101 1.95 10.87 15.77
C ILE A 101 1.45 10.64 17.20
N SER A 102 2.32 10.71 18.21
CA SER A 102 1.86 10.68 19.61
C SER A 102 0.94 11.87 19.92
N ILE A 103 1.04 12.95 19.13
CA ILE A 103 0.19 14.15 19.24
C ILE A 103 -1.26 13.86 18.78
N PHE A 104 -1.46 12.93 17.85
CA PHE A 104 -2.79 12.54 17.37
C PHE A 104 -3.44 11.44 18.23
N SER A 105 -2.69 10.80 19.14
CA SER A 105 -3.24 9.76 20.03
C SER A 105 -4.31 10.28 21.01
N SER A 106 -4.38 11.60 21.21
CA SER A 106 -5.41 12.29 21.98
C SER A 106 -6.69 12.61 21.18
N ILE A 107 -6.72 12.34 19.87
CA ILE A 107 -7.92 12.49 19.03
C ILE A 107 -8.43 11.09 18.66
N VAL A 108 -8.88 10.36 19.67
CA VAL A 108 -9.65 9.12 19.49
C VAL A 108 -11.11 9.43 19.85
N GLY A 109 -11.96 9.51 18.84
CA GLY A 109 -13.40 9.27 18.93
C GLY A 109 -14.30 10.50 19.13
N ASN A 110 -14.99 10.90 18.06
CA ASN A 110 -16.44 11.06 18.14
C ASN A 110 -17.04 10.30 16.96
N ALA A 111 -17.83 9.28 17.28
CA ALA A 111 -18.82 8.70 16.39
C ALA A 111 -20.03 9.64 16.29
#